data_AF-A0A822F4F9-F1
#
_entry.id   AF-A0A822F4F9-F1
#
_cell.length_a   1.000
_cell.length_b   1.000
_cell.length_c   1.000
_cell.angle_alpha   90.00
_cell.angle_beta   90.00
_cell.angle_gamma   90.00
#
_symmetry.space_group_name_H-M   'P 1'
#
loop_
_entity.id
_entity.type
_entity.pdbx_description
1 polymer ?
#
loop_
_entity_poly.entity_id
_entity_poly.type
_entity_poly.pdbx_seq_one_letter_code
_entity_poly.pdbx_strand_id
1 'polypeptide(L)' 'DRHENLFCKLLIPMFEDLFSFIAAQNCDKRGNPLDVDLKCKLNRYVVQMKKAIEGKQFTS' A
#
# COMPACT_ATOMS: atom_id res chain seq x y z
N ASP A 1 16.40 -11.54 -6.94
CA ASP A 1 17.40 -10.47 -6.72
C ASP A 1 17.07 -9.07 -7.27
N ARG A 2 17.30 -8.70 -8.54
CA ARG A 2 17.15 -7.29 -8.97
C ARG A 2 15.71 -6.77 -8.90
N HIS A 3 14.75 -7.56 -9.38
CA HIS A 3 13.32 -7.23 -9.30
C HIS A 3 12.83 -7.17 -7.86
N GLU A 4 13.26 -8.13 -7.04
CA GLU A 4 12.88 -8.21 -5.64
C GLU A 4 13.41 -7.03 -4.84
N ASN A 5 14.65 -6.60 -5.06
CA ASN A 5 15.18 -5.36 -4.48
C ASN A 5 14.37 -4.13 -4.90
N LEU A 6 14.02 -4.00 -6.18
CA LEU A 6 13.22 -2.87 -6.66
C LEU A 6 11.83 -2.83 -6.00
N PHE A 7 11.13 -3.96 -5.96
CA PHE A 7 9.78 -4.00 -5.40
C PHE A 7 9.78 -3.91 -3.87
N CYS A 8 10.63 -4.69 -3.18
CA CYS A 8 10.62 -4.76 -1.72
C CYS A 8 11.28 -3.56 -1.04
N LYS A 9 12.33 -2.98 -1.63
CA LYS A 9 13.09 -1.90 -0.98
C LYS A 9 12.72 -0.50 -1.45
N LEU A 10 12.08 -0.38 -2.61
CA LEU A 10 11.70 0.92 -3.16
C LEU A 10 10.20 1.05 -3.32
N LEU A 11 9.59 0.20 -4.15
CA LEU A 11 8.20 0.43 -4.56
C LEU A 11 7.20 0.19 -3.43
N ILE A 12 7.28 -0.91 -2.69
CA ILE A 12 6.35 -1.17 -1.59
C ILE A 12 6.45 -0.08 -0.51
N PRO A 13 7.64 0.27 0.02
CA PRO A 13 7.77 1.37 0.97
C PRO A 13 7.21 2.69 0.43
N MET A 14 7.49 3.03 -0.83
CA MET A 14 6.94 4.23 -1.47
C MET A 14 5.41 4.21 -1.53
N PHE A 15 4.79 3.05 -1.81
CA PHE A 15 3.33 2.92 -1.79
C PHE A 15 2.76 3.01 -0.38
N GLU A 16 3.44 2.47 0.63
CA GLU A 16 3.04 2.61 2.03
C GLU A 16 3.03 4.08 2.47
N ASP A 17 4.06 4.84 2.11
CA ASP A 17 4.15 6.28 2.38
C ASP A 17 3.06 7.06 1.64
N LEU A 18 2.90 6.78 0.34
CA LEU A 18 1.89 7.44 -0.50
C LEU A 18 0.47 7.18 0.03
N PHE A 19 0.17 5.94 0.40
CA PHE A 19 -1.14 5.57 0.90
C PHE A 19 -1.40 6.16 2.29
N SER A 20 -0.38 6.25 3.13
CA SER A 20 -0.46 6.94 4.42
C SER A 20 -0.77 8.43 4.22
N PHE A 21 -0.11 9.08 3.26
CA PHE A 21 -0.39 10.46 2.89
C PHE A 21 -1.82 10.65 2.38
N ILE A 22 -2.27 9.81 1.43
CA ILE A 22 -3.64 9.87 0.90
C ILE A 22 -4.68 9.68 2.02
N ALA A 23 -4.47 8.69 2.90
CA ALA A 23 -5.38 8.44 4.02
C ALA A 23 -5.44 9.62 5.00
N ALA A 24 -4.32 10.33 5.21
CA ALA A 24 -4.28 11.53 6.05
C ALA A 24 -5.04 12.72 5.44
N GLN A 25 -5.13 12.79 4.11
CA GLN A 25 -5.87 13.83 3.39
C GLN A 25 -7.35 13.49 3.16
N ASN A 26 -7.81 12.30 3.59
CA ASN A 26 -9.17 11.82 3.37
C ASN A 26 -10.21 12.42 4.32
N CYS A 27 -10.14 13.72 4.56
CA CYS A 27 -11.07 14.43 5.40
C CYS A 27 -11.61 15.67 4.69
N ASP A 28 -12.88 16.01 4.96
CA ASP A 28 -13.43 17.29 4.55
C ASP A 28 -12.84 18.45 5.39
N LYS A 29 -13.26 19.68 5.10
CA LYS A 29 -12.83 20.88 5.85
C LYS A 29 -13.23 20.87 7.34
N ARG A 30 -14.11 19.97 7.75
CA ARG A 30 -14.61 19.81 9.13
C ARG A 30 -13.96 18.60 9.83
N GLY A 31 -13.07 17.88 9.15
CA GLY A 31 -12.40 16.69 9.68
C GLY A 31 -13.20 15.40 9.55
N ASN A 32 -14.34 15.40 8.85
CA ASN A 32 -15.10 14.17 8.61
C ASN A 32 -14.44 13.35 7.50
N PRO A 33 -14.34 12.02 7.64
CA PRO A 33 -13.80 11.17 6.59
C PRO A 33 -14.66 11.26 5.31
N LEU A 34 -14.02 11.49 4.16
CA LEU A 34 -14.71 11.52 2.86
C LEU A 34 -15.09 10.11 2.41
N ASP A 35 -14.20 9.14 2.59
CA ASP A 35 -14.47 7.71 2.45
C ASP A 35 -14.02 6.98 3.73
N VAL A 36 -14.99 6.53 4.53
CA VAL A 36 -14.75 5.84 5.81
C VAL A 36 -13.90 4.56 5.66
N ASP A 37 -13.93 3.93 4.49
CA ASP A 37 -13.25 2.68 4.22
C ASP A 37 -11.90 2.86 3.51
N LEU A 38 -11.52 4.07 3.13
CA LEU A 38 -10.34 4.31 2.29
C LEU A 38 -9.08 3.73 2.91
N LYS A 39 -8.86 3.96 4.21
CA LYS A 39 -7.70 3.41 4.94
C LYS A 39 -7.64 1.88 4.84
N CYS A 40 -8.79 1.22 5.00
CA CYS A 40 -8.90 -0.24 4.90
C CYS A 40 -8.69 -0.74 3.46
N LYS A 41 -9.14 0.02 2.44
CA LYS A 41 -8.89 -0.30 1.02
C LYS A 41 -7.40 -0.19 0.68
N LEU A 42 -6.75 0.91 1.08
CA LEU A 42 -5.33 1.14 0.84
C LEU A 42 -4.44 0.10 1.53
N ASN A 43 -4.73 -0.25 2.79
CA ASN A 43 -4.02 -1.31 3.49
C ASN A 43 -4.16 -2.67 2.79
N ARG A 44 -5.34 -2.98 2.24
CA ARG A 44 -5.55 -4.21 1.47
C ARG A 44 -4.66 -4.28 0.24
N TYR A 45 -4.46 -3.17 -0.48
CA TYR A 45 -3.55 -3.14 -1.63
C TYR A 45 -2.10 -3.42 -1.23
N VAL A 46 -1.60 -2.82 -0.13
CA VAL A 46 -0.24 -3.10 0.36
C VAL A 46 -0.07 -4.59 0.69
N VAL A 47 -1.05 -5.18 1.40
CA VAL A 47 -1.02 -6.60 1.74
C VAL A 47 -1.02 -7.48 0.49
N GLN A 48 -1.84 -7.14 -0.51
CA GLN A 48 -1.86 -7.87 -1.79
C GLN A 48 -0.53 -7.76 -2.54
N MET A 49 0.12 -6.60 -2.54
CA MET A 49 1.44 -6.42 -3.14
C MET A 49 2.51 -7.29 -2.47
N LYS A 50 2.53 -7.33 -1.13
CA LYS A 50 3.44 -8.20 -0.37
C LYS A 50 3.21 -9.68 -0.67
N LYS A 51 1.94 -10.12 -0.61
CA LYS A 51 1.56 -11.50 -0.96
C LYS A 51 1.90 -11.90 -2.39
N ALA A 52 1.77 -10.98 -3.35
CA ALA A 52 2.11 -11.25 -4.74
C ALA A 52 3.62 -11.48 -4.95
N ILE A 53 4.47 -10.90 -4.09
CA ILE A 53 5.91 -11.17 -4.10
C ILE A 53 6.20 -12.52 -3.45
N GLU A 54 5.61 -12.79 -2.28
CA GLU A 54 5.77 -14.07 -1.58
C GLU A 54 5.26 -15.25 -2.43
N GLY A 55 4.13 -15.08 -3.12
CA GLY A 55 3.55 -16.09 -4.01
C GLY A 55 4.42 -16.45 -5.21
N LYS A 56 5.30 -15.54 -5.67
CA LYS A 56 6.29 -15.85 -6.72
C LYS A 56 7.40 -16.79 -6.21
N GLN A 57 7.66 -16.82 -4.91
CA GLN A 57 8.72 -17.65 -4.32
C GLN A 57 8.35 -19.14 -4.26
N PHE A 58 7.07 -19.51 -4.34
CA PHE A 58 6.63 -20.92 -4.29
C PHE A 58 6.53 -21.61 -5.66
N THR A 59 6.57 -20.85 -6.76
CA THR A 59 6.47 -21.38 -8.13
C THR A 59 7.80 -21.37 -8.89
N SER A 60 8.93 -21.18 -8.22
CA SER A 60 10.27 -21.20 -8.83
C SER A 60 11.06 -22.42 -8.40
#